data_AF-A0A6A9SZ35-F1
#
_entry.id   AF-A0A6A9SZ35-F1
#
_cell.length_a   1.000
_cell.length_b   1.000
_cell.length_c   1.000
_cell.angle_alpha   90.00
_cell.angle_beta   90.00
_cell.angle_gamma   90.00
#
_symmetry.space_group_name_H-M   'P 1'
#
loop_
_entity.id
_entity.type
_entity.pdbx_description
1 polymer ?
#
loop_
_entity_poly.entity_id
_entity_poly.type
_entity_poly.pdbx_seq_one_letter_code
_entity_poly.pdbx_strand_id
1 'polypeptide(L)' 'MSPGDDFGQWRDAIGGRGNVLTRSYDGLNHYFVDGAGALETGGNPEAGVVDRQVVVDLAAWVEEVTDGNV' A
#
# COMPACT_ATOMS: atom_id res chain seq x y z
N MET A 1 -2.63 -6.80 -17.81
CA MET A 1 -3.02 -5.59 -17.06
C MET A 1 -1.80 -5.09 -16.34
N SER A 2 -1.58 -3.78 -16.29
CA SER A 2 -0.49 -3.19 -15.52
C SER A 2 -0.91 -3.05 -14.04
N PRO A 3 0.04 -2.96 -13.09
CA PRO A 3 -0.29 -2.70 -11.69
C PRO A 3 -1.14 -1.43 -11.47
N GLY A 4 -0.96 -0.41 -12.32
CA GLY A 4 -1.78 0.81 -12.28
C GLY A 4 -3.24 0.56 -12.69
N ASP A 5 -3.46 -0.28 -13.71
CA ASP A 5 -4.81 -0.65 -14.15
C ASP A 5 -5.53 -1.49 -13.09
N ASP A 6 -4.79 -2.38 -12.40
CA ASP A 6 -5.31 -3.19 -11.30
C ASP A 6 -5.70 -2.32 -10.10
N PHE A 7 -4.79 -1.43 -9.66
CA PHE A 7 -5.06 -0.55 -8.53
C PHE A 7 -6.24 0.39 -8.80
N GLY A 8 -6.34 0.95 -10.00
CA GLY A 8 -7.46 1.81 -10.41
C GLY A 8 -8.79 1.08 -10.30
N GLN A 9 -8.89 -0.15 -10.81
CA GLN A 9 -10.10 -0.96 -10.72
C GLN A 9 -10.49 -1.27 -9.27
N TRP A 10 -9.53 -1.63 -8.42
CA TRP A 10 -9.80 -1.86 -7.01
C TRP A 10 -10.31 -0.61 -6.30
N ARG A 11 -9.59 0.52 -6.46
CA ARG A 11 -10.01 1.81 -5.90
C ARG A 11 -11.43 2.17 -6.31
N ASP A 12 -11.74 2.05 -7.59
CA ASP A 12 -13.05 2.44 -8.09
C ASP A 12 -14.15 1.48 -7.59
N ALA A 13 -13.83 0.19 -7.39
CA ALA A 13 -14.77 -0.82 -6.89
C ALA A 13 -15.09 -0.68 -5.39
N ILE A 14 -14.14 -0.21 -4.56
CA ILE A 14 -14.29 -0.20 -3.09
C ILE A 14 -14.26 1.18 -2.46
N GLY A 15 -13.77 2.21 -3.16
CA GLY A 15 -13.49 3.54 -2.61
C GLY A 15 -14.72 4.37 -2.25
N GLY A 16 -15.92 3.96 -2.67
CA GLY A 16 -17.17 4.57 -2.22
C GLY A 16 -17.58 4.21 -0.78
N ARG A 17 -16.82 3.34 -0.11
CA ARG A 17 -17.09 2.91 1.27
C ARG A 17 -16.35 3.81 2.25
N GLY A 18 -17.07 4.41 3.20
CA GLY A 18 -16.50 5.35 4.18
C GLY A 18 -15.49 4.73 5.15
N ASN A 19 -15.39 3.41 5.21
CA ASN A 19 -14.46 2.68 6.07
C ASN A 19 -13.31 2.01 5.28
N VAL A 20 -13.04 2.48 4.06
CA VAL A 20 -11.98 1.92 3.20
C VAL A 20 -11.08 3.05 2.70
N LEU A 21 -9.78 2.87 2.85
CA LEU A 21 -8.74 3.74 2.29
C LEU A 21 -7.94 2.96 1.25
N THR A 22 -7.72 3.57 0.08
CA THR A 22 -6.80 3.06 -0.94
C THR A 22 -5.63 4.01 -1.13
N ARG A 23 -4.41 3.47 -1.13
CA ARG A 23 -3.18 4.26 -1.23
C ARG A 23 -2.17 3.56 -2.15
N SER A 24 -1.55 4.32 -3.04
CA SER A 24 -0.39 3.90 -3.83
C SER A 24 0.87 4.56 -3.28
N TYR A 25 2.01 3.86 -3.36
CA TYR A 25 3.30 4.36 -2.90
C TYR A 25 4.27 4.38 -4.07
N ASP A 26 4.49 5.56 -4.64
CA ASP A 26 5.35 5.74 -5.79
C ASP A 26 6.81 5.42 -5.42
N GLY A 27 7.50 4.66 -6.28
CA GLY A 27 8.91 4.28 -6.05
C GLY A 27 9.12 3.02 -5.22
N LEU A 28 8.07 2.45 -4.63
CA LEU A 28 8.13 1.16 -3.95
C LEU A 28 7.74 0.00 -4.89
N ASN A 29 8.36 -1.16 -4.68
CA ASN A 29 8.00 -2.40 -5.38
C ASN A 29 6.81 -3.10 -4.69
N HIS A 30 6.42 -4.27 -5.19
CA HIS A 30 5.30 -5.05 -4.64
C HIS A 30 5.52 -5.64 -3.25
N TYR A 31 6.73 -5.55 -2.69
CA TYR A 31 7.02 -5.84 -1.28
C TYR A 31 6.93 -4.61 -0.37
N PHE A 32 6.57 -3.43 -0.91
CA PHE A 32 6.59 -2.15 -0.20
C PHE A 32 7.99 -1.77 0.32
N VAL A 33 9.04 -2.05 -0.46
CA VAL A 33 10.41 -1.57 -0.20
C VAL A 33 10.90 -0.78 -1.41
N ASP A 34 11.99 -0.02 -1.23
CA ASP A 34 12.64 0.72 -2.31
C ASP A 34 12.92 -0.17 -3.52
N GLY A 35 12.49 0.30 -4.69
CA GLY A 35 12.71 -0.38 -5.96
C GLY A 35 11.59 -0.08 -6.93
N ALA A 36 11.91 0.49 -8.09
CA ALA A 36 10.91 0.79 -9.10
C ALA A 36 10.26 -0.52 -9.61
N GLY A 37 8.93 -0.51 -9.70
CA GLY A 37 8.12 -1.64 -10.10
C GLY A 37 8.51 -2.24 -11.45
N ALA A 38 9.12 -3.41 -11.37
CA ALA A 38 8.86 -4.57 -12.20
C ALA A 38 9.27 -5.80 -11.40
N LEU A 39 8.71 -6.97 -11.74
CA LEU A 39 9.03 -8.29 -11.17
C LEU A 39 10.47 -8.73 -11.51
N GLU A 40 11.42 -7.78 -11.58
CA GLU A 40 12.81 -8.00 -11.95
C GLU A 40 13.48 -8.82 -10.85
N THR A 41 13.37 -10.13 -11.01
CA THR A 41 14.36 -11.17 -10.70
C THR A 41 15.62 -10.64 -10.00
N GLY A 42 15.56 -10.35 -8.70
CA GLY A 42 16.72 -9.70 -8.09
C GLY A 42 16.68 -9.47 -6.59
N GLY A 43 16.08 -10.39 -5.83
CA GLY A 43 16.22 -10.44 -4.37
C GLY A 43 14.90 -10.35 -3.64
N ASN A 44 14.61 -11.34 -2.80
CA ASN A 44 13.66 -11.13 -1.72
C ASN A 44 14.26 -10.06 -0.79
N PRO A 45 13.50 -9.04 -0.37
CA PRO A 45 13.97 -8.15 0.68
C PRO A 45 14.31 -8.95 1.94
N GLU A 46 15.22 -8.43 2.76
CA GLU A 46 15.47 -8.98 4.07
C GLU A 46 14.16 -9.05 4.86
N ALA A 47 13.97 -10.15 5.61
CA ALA A 47 12.77 -10.34 6.40
C ALA A 47 12.58 -9.17 7.38
N GLY A 48 11.39 -8.59 7.40
CA GLY A 48 11.05 -7.48 8.29
C GLY A 48 11.39 -6.09 7.74
N VAL A 49 11.86 -5.99 6.49
CA VAL A 49 12.06 -4.69 5.83
C VAL A 49 10.80 -4.30 5.04
N VAL A 50 10.17 -3.22 5.47
CA VAL A 50 9.08 -2.51 4.78
C VAL A 50 9.42 -1.02 4.86
N ASP A 51 9.07 -0.25 3.85
CA ASP A 51 9.27 1.19 3.86
C ASP A 51 8.58 1.85 5.07
N ARG A 52 9.27 2.79 5.70
CA ARG A 52 8.82 3.44 6.93
C ARG A 52 7.50 4.18 6.73
N GLN A 53 7.27 4.78 5.56
CA GLN A 53 6.04 5.51 5.27
C GLN A 53 4.83 4.57 5.33
N VAL A 54 4.95 3.36 4.79
CA VAL A 54 3.87 2.36 4.81
C VAL A 54 3.52 1.95 6.24
N VAL A 55 4.53 1.76 7.10
CA VAL A 55 4.32 1.43 8.51
C VAL A 55 3.63 2.57 9.25
N VAL A 56 4.07 3.81 9.03
CA VAL A 56 3.46 5.01 9.67
C VAL A 56 2.02 5.20 9.22
N ASP A 57 1.73 5.07 7.93
CA ASP A 57 0.38 5.22 7.37
C ASP A 57 -0.57 4.15 7.92
N LEU A 58 -0.11 2.90 8.06
CA LEU A 58 -0.90 1.82 8.66
C LEU A 58 -1.14 2.04 10.16
N ALA A 59 -0.13 2.49 10.90
CA ALA A 59 -0.28 2.78 12.33
C ALA A 59 -1.32 3.90 12.55
N ALA A 60 -1.22 4.99 11.78
CA ALA A 60 -2.18 6.09 11.84
C ALA A 60 -3.60 5.63 11.46
N TRP A 61 -3.74 4.79 10.43
CA TRP A 61 -5.04 4.24 10.06
C TRP A 61 -5.63 3.35 11.16
N VAL A 62 -4.82 2.50 11.81
CA VAL A 62 -5.27 1.68 12.93
C VAL A 62 -5.76 2.55 14.08
N GLU A 63 -4.99 3.58 14.46
CA GLU A 63 -5.39 4.54 15.50
C GLU A 63 -6.72 5.21 15.16
N GLU A 64 -6.88 5.70 13.92
CA GLU A 64 -8.11 6.34 13.45
C GLU A 64 -9.34 5.43 13.60
N VAL A 65 -9.24 4.17 13.16
CA VAL A 65 -10.37 3.23 13.22
C VAL A 65 -10.62 2.65 14.61
N THR A 66 -9.64 2.65 15.52
CA THR A 66 -9.80 2.14 16.90
C THR A 66 -10.24 3.21 17.90
N ASP A 67 -9.87 4.48 17.71
CA ASP A 67 -10.19 5.56 18.63
C ASP A 67 -11.62 6.12 18.46
N GLY A 68 -12.41 5.52 17.56
CA GLY A 68 -13.84 5.86 17.39
C GLY A 68 -14.08 7.18 16.64
N ASN A 69 -13.10 7.66 15.88
CA ASN A 69 -13.22 8.88 15.05
C ASN A 69 -13.71 8.60 13.61
N VAL A 70 -14.36 7.45 13.38
CA VAL A 70 -14.97 7.05 12.09
C VAL A 70 -16.45 6.80 12.24
#